data_AF-A0A0B7AGP6-F1
#
_entry.id   AF-A0A0B7AGP6-F1
#
_cell.length_a   1.000
_cell.length_b   1.000
_cell.length_c   1.000
_cell.angle_alpha   90.00
_cell.angle_beta   90.00
_cell.angle_gamma   90.00
#
_symmetry.space_group_name_H-M   'P 1'
#
loop_
_entity.id
_entity.type
_entity.pdbx_description
1 polymer ?
#
loop_
_entity_poly.entity_id
_entity_poly.type
_entity_poly.pdbx_seq_one_letter_code
_entity_poly.pdbx_strand_id
1 'polypeptide(L)'
;DFLNEVGSSYSSSDNVMATFNFEFEDIVPSDDWELNVLLIEIAKHLNTNELQKLQFFCTGPRGIPKGILSRLDTPEKFFTCLRERGMISRDNLLLLQAFMWHMDRKDLHEKAADYARRVGDTLYFYAPKDSPEDGFKHIQFHVEGNLDRFQRRDLEALRATVARLLFVPQEFIFLSGVEPSQSLTLTFMIHEHCVNPLRELFHEHKDSFFQLGVGSLTVDGHHYKTNNLAARRASAPAGHATERELQELFKQNLRLESW
;
A
#
# COMPACT_ATOMS: atom_id res chain seq x y z
N ASP A 1 -51.55 -68.60 27.59
CA ASP A 1 -50.84 -68.27 28.83
C ASP A 1 -49.35 -68.52 28.70
N PHE A 2 -48.57 -67.41 28.70
CA PHE A 2 -47.16 -67.29 29.12
C PHE A 2 -46.11 -68.12 28.32
N LEU A 3 -45.09 -67.59 27.64
CA LEU A 3 -44.24 -66.39 27.84
C LEU A 3 -43.60 -65.95 26.51
N ASN A 4 -43.38 -64.63 26.40
CA ASN A 4 -42.78 -63.91 25.28
C ASN A 4 -41.27 -64.16 25.13
N GLU A 5 -40.83 -64.35 23.87
CA GLU A 5 -39.49 -64.02 23.41
C GLU A 5 -39.38 -62.51 23.22
N VAL A 6 -38.44 -61.85 23.90
CA VAL A 6 -37.96 -60.52 23.50
C VAL A 6 -36.44 -60.56 23.55
N GLY A 7 -35.85 -60.41 22.36
CA GLY A 7 -34.42 -60.42 22.13
C GLY A 7 -33.70 -59.31 22.88
N SER A 8 -32.54 -59.69 23.42
CA SER A 8 -31.54 -58.81 23.98
C SER A 8 -30.76 -58.12 22.85
N SER A 9 -30.98 -56.81 22.67
CA SER A 9 -30.05 -55.92 21.96
C SER A 9 -29.65 -54.78 22.89
N TYR A 10 -28.58 -55.00 23.66
CA TYR A 10 -27.83 -53.92 24.27
C TYR A 10 -27.10 -53.16 23.16
N SER A 11 -27.64 -52.01 22.74
CA SER A 11 -26.86 -51.03 21.99
C SER A 11 -25.95 -50.29 22.97
N SER A 12 -24.66 -50.62 22.93
CA SER A 12 -23.62 -49.78 23.50
C SER A 12 -23.71 -48.41 22.83
N SER A 13 -24.18 -47.43 23.60
CA SER A 13 -24.05 -46.02 23.27
C SER A 13 -22.59 -45.66 23.54
N ASP A 14 -21.77 -45.75 22.50
CA ASP A 14 -20.42 -45.19 22.47
C ASP A 14 -20.53 -43.67 22.58
N ASN A 15 -20.61 -43.20 23.83
CA ASN A 15 -20.50 -41.80 24.18
C ASN A 15 -19.00 -41.45 24.15
N VAL A 16 -18.44 -41.32 22.95
CA VAL A 16 -17.13 -40.73 22.74
C VAL A 16 -17.29 -39.23 22.95
N MET A 17 -17.35 -38.80 24.22
CA MET A 17 -16.98 -37.43 24.57
C MET A 17 -15.47 -37.32 24.33
N ALA A 18 -15.11 -36.98 23.09
CA ALA A 18 -13.82 -36.40 22.80
C ALA A 18 -13.75 -35.09 23.60
N THR A 19 -13.21 -35.17 24.82
CA THR A 19 -12.66 -34.03 25.53
C THR A 19 -11.57 -33.44 24.65
N PHE A 20 -11.96 -32.47 23.83
CA PHE A 20 -11.03 -31.54 23.21
C PHE A 20 -10.39 -30.74 24.36
N ASN A 21 -9.33 -31.28 24.93
CA ASN A 21 -8.35 -30.50 25.69
C ASN A 21 -7.68 -29.55 24.69
N PHE A 22 -8.35 -28.43 24.39
CA PHE A 22 -7.68 -27.27 23.85
C PHE A 22 -6.83 -26.70 25.00
N GLU A 23 -5.56 -27.09 25.02
CA GLU A 23 -4.55 -26.46 25.88
C GLU A 23 -4.49 -24.98 25.50
N PHE A 24 -5.00 -24.12 26.38
CA PHE A 24 -5.04 -22.66 26.22
C PHE A 24 -3.64 -22.01 26.24
N GLU A 25 -2.56 -22.79 26.33
CA GLU A 25 -1.19 -22.30 26.54
C GLU A 25 -0.54 -21.69 25.28
N ASP A 26 -1.12 -21.86 24.09
CA ASP A 26 -0.55 -21.36 22.82
C ASP A 26 -1.42 -20.32 22.10
N ILE A 27 -2.27 -19.55 22.80
CA ILE A 27 -2.96 -18.41 22.18
C ILE A 27 -1.99 -17.23 22.08
N VAL A 28 -1.11 -17.29 21.08
CA VAL A 28 -0.28 -16.15 20.67
C VAL A 28 -1.16 -15.20 19.84
N PRO A 29 -1.17 -13.89 20.13
CA PRO A 29 -1.85 -12.92 19.29
C PRO A 29 -1.38 -13.03 17.83
N SER A 30 -2.30 -12.91 16.87
CA SER A 30 -1.91 -12.94 15.45
C SER A 30 -0.93 -11.81 15.14
N ASP A 31 -0.09 -11.96 14.11
CA ASP A 31 0.89 -10.94 13.70
C ASP A 31 0.28 -9.55 13.40
N ASP A 32 -1.04 -9.48 13.21
CA ASP A 32 -1.79 -8.27 12.94
C ASP A 32 -2.55 -7.73 14.16
N TRP A 33 -2.31 -8.26 15.36
CA TRP A 33 -3.05 -7.87 16.55
C TRP A 33 -2.93 -6.36 16.83
N GLU A 34 -1.76 -5.76 16.62
CA GLU A 34 -1.56 -4.32 16.82
C GLU A 34 -2.37 -3.48 15.82
N LEU A 35 -2.45 -3.92 14.56
CA LEU A 35 -3.28 -3.27 13.54
C LEU A 35 -4.77 -3.38 13.90
N ASN A 36 -5.20 -4.53 14.40
CA ASN A 36 -6.57 -4.72 14.86
C ASN A 36 -6.92 -3.77 16.02
N VAL A 37 -6.00 -3.58 16.97
CA VAL A 37 -6.18 -2.62 18.06
C VAL A 37 -6.34 -1.21 17.51
N LEU A 38 -5.48 -0.78 16.58
CA LEU A 38 -5.59 0.52 15.91
C LEU A 38 -6.96 0.69 15.23
N LEU A 39 -7.40 -0.29 14.44
CA LEU A 39 -8.65 -0.19 13.69
C LEU A 39 -9.88 -0.18 14.60
N ILE A 40 -9.87 -0.96 15.69
CA ILE A 40 -10.91 -0.90 16.72
C ILE A 40 -10.93 0.47 17.40
N GLU A 41 -9.76 1.03 17.70
CA GLU A 41 -9.65 2.35 18.31
C GLU A 41 -10.20 3.44 17.38
N ILE A 42 -9.85 3.41 16.09
CA ILE A 42 -10.40 4.32 15.08
C ILE A 42 -11.92 4.12 14.96
N ALA A 43 -12.40 2.87 14.89
CA ALA A 43 -13.82 2.53 14.77
C ALA A 43 -14.67 3.15 15.88
N LYS A 44 -14.20 3.11 17.14
CA LYS A 44 -14.88 3.70 18.30
C LYS A 44 -15.10 5.21 18.18
N HIS A 45 -14.30 5.89 17.37
CA HIS A 45 -14.37 7.33 17.16
C HIS A 45 -15.14 7.73 15.90
N LEU A 46 -15.71 6.77 15.17
CA LEU A 46 -16.51 7.02 13.97
C LEU A 46 -18.00 6.95 14.29
N ASN A 47 -18.74 7.99 13.92
CA ASN A 47 -20.20 7.98 13.99
C ASN A 47 -20.85 7.42 12.71
N THR A 48 -22.15 7.22 12.73
CA THR A 48 -22.92 6.67 11.60
C THR A 48 -22.78 7.48 10.31
N ASN A 49 -22.72 8.80 10.40
CA ASN A 49 -22.56 9.67 9.21
C ASN A 49 -21.15 9.51 8.62
N GLU A 50 -20.12 9.47 9.45
CA GLU A 50 -18.74 9.20 9.01
C GLU A 50 -18.62 7.82 8.36
N LEU A 51 -19.24 6.78 8.92
CA LEU A 51 -19.29 5.46 8.30
C LEU A 51 -19.95 5.49 6.91
N GLN A 52 -21.07 6.22 6.76
CA GLN A 52 -21.72 6.38 5.46
C GLN A 52 -20.83 7.10 4.44
N LYS A 53 -20.05 8.11 4.87
CA LYS A 53 -19.05 8.76 4.02
C LYS A 53 -17.95 7.78 3.59
N LEU A 54 -17.43 6.97 4.51
CA LEU A 54 -16.44 5.93 4.19
C LEU A 54 -16.98 4.94 3.16
N GLN A 55 -18.20 4.45 3.36
CA GLN A 55 -18.86 3.57 2.41
C GLN A 55 -18.99 4.24 1.03
N PHE A 56 -19.36 5.52 1.00
CA PHE A 56 -19.47 6.31 -0.22
C PHE A 56 -18.14 6.44 -0.96
N PHE A 57 -17.04 6.71 -0.24
CA PHE A 57 -15.69 6.78 -0.83
C PHE A 57 -15.25 5.46 -1.48
N CYS A 58 -15.75 4.32 -0.98
CA CYS A 58 -15.51 3.02 -1.56
C CYS A 58 -16.44 2.65 -2.74
N THR A 59 -17.32 3.54 -3.20
CA THR A 59 -18.19 3.26 -4.35
C THR A 59 -17.48 3.50 -5.70
N GLY A 60 -18.01 2.94 -6.78
CA GLY A 60 -17.57 3.22 -8.15
C GLY A 60 -17.12 2.00 -8.96
N PRO A 61 -16.68 2.19 -10.23
CA PRO A 61 -16.37 1.10 -11.16
C PRO A 61 -15.27 0.12 -10.70
N ARG A 62 -14.45 0.52 -9.73
CA ARG A 62 -13.40 -0.30 -9.11
C ARG A 62 -13.54 -0.40 -7.58
N GLY A 63 -14.68 0.05 -7.05
CA GLY A 63 -14.96 0.08 -5.63
C GLY A 63 -15.57 -1.21 -5.11
N ILE A 64 -16.04 -1.16 -3.86
CA ILE A 64 -16.77 -2.25 -3.22
C ILE A 64 -18.21 -2.25 -3.74
N PRO A 65 -18.75 -3.41 -4.18
CA PRO A 65 -20.13 -3.52 -4.62
C PRO A 65 -21.13 -2.99 -3.59
N LYS A 66 -22.15 -2.24 -4.05
CA LYS A 66 -23.15 -1.59 -3.19
C LYS A 66 -23.84 -2.57 -2.23
N GLY A 67 -24.14 -3.78 -2.68
CA GLY A 67 -24.78 -4.81 -1.85
C GLY A 67 -23.89 -5.35 -0.73
N ILE A 68 -22.56 -5.23 -0.86
CA ILE A 68 -21.61 -5.54 0.20
C ILE A 68 -21.55 -4.36 1.17
N LEU A 69 -21.36 -3.14 0.65
CA LEU A 69 -21.31 -1.92 1.46
C LEU A 69 -22.54 -1.75 2.37
N SER A 70 -23.74 -2.04 1.86
CA SER A 70 -24.98 -1.95 2.66
C SER A 70 -25.04 -2.92 3.84
N ARG A 71 -24.23 -3.98 3.84
CA ARG A 71 -24.14 -4.96 4.94
C ARG A 71 -23.09 -4.58 5.98
N LEU A 72 -22.22 -3.59 5.69
CA LEU A 72 -21.17 -3.12 6.58
C LEU A 72 -21.74 -2.04 7.51
N ASP A 73 -22.68 -2.43 8.36
CA ASP A 73 -23.48 -1.56 9.25
C ASP A 73 -22.70 -0.97 10.45
N THR A 74 -21.45 -1.40 10.64
CA THR A 74 -20.58 -0.99 11.75
C THR A 74 -19.17 -0.66 11.22
N PRO A 75 -18.45 0.31 11.81
CA PRO A 75 -17.10 0.65 11.37
C PRO A 75 -16.12 -0.53 11.46
N GLU A 76 -16.28 -1.41 12.46
CA GLU A 76 -15.47 -2.61 12.62
C GLU A 76 -15.65 -3.56 11.44
N LYS A 77 -16.90 -3.88 11.05
CA LYS A 77 -17.16 -4.71 9.86
C LYS A 77 -16.61 -4.07 8.59
N PHE A 78 -16.70 -2.74 8.49
CA PHE A 78 -16.14 -2.01 7.36
C PHE A 78 -14.63 -2.18 7.27
N PHE A 79 -13.88 -1.97 8.37
CA PHE A 79 -12.44 -2.16 8.37
C PHE A 79 -12.02 -3.61 8.17
N THR A 80 -12.73 -4.59 8.75
CA THR A 80 -12.49 -6.01 8.48
C THR A 80 -12.63 -6.31 6.99
N CYS A 81 -13.66 -5.80 6.32
CA CYS A 81 -13.84 -5.97 4.87
C CYS A 81 -12.67 -5.36 4.07
N LEU A 82 -12.17 -4.18 4.46
CA LEU A 82 -11.01 -3.58 3.79
C LEU A 82 -9.74 -4.39 3.99
N ARG A 83 -9.53 -4.94 5.18
CA ARG A 83 -8.41 -5.83 5.50
C ARG A 83 -8.45 -7.12 4.70
N GLU A 84 -9.59 -7.81 4.68
CA GLU A 84 -9.78 -9.05 3.92
C GLU A 84 -9.58 -8.85 2.41
N ARG A 85 -9.83 -7.64 1.92
CA ARG A 85 -9.58 -7.23 0.53
C ARG A 85 -8.14 -6.76 0.27
N GLY A 86 -7.29 -6.72 1.29
CA GLY A 86 -5.91 -6.25 1.19
C GLY A 86 -5.77 -4.74 0.96
N MET A 87 -6.83 -3.97 1.17
CA MET A 87 -6.84 -2.52 0.96
C MET A 87 -6.21 -1.75 2.15
N ILE A 88 -6.15 -2.40 3.31
CA ILE A 88 -5.44 -1.96 4.50
C ILE A 88 -4.65 -3.15 5.04
N SER A 89 -3.37 -2.96 5.30
CA SER A 89 -2.50 -3.99 5.88
C SER A 89 -1.50 -3.38 6.86
N ARG A 90 -0.76 -4.23 7.59
CA ARG A 90 0.32 -3.80 8.47
C ARG A 90 1.39 -3.01 7.71
N ASP A 91 1.58 -3.33 6.44
CA ASP A 91 2.61 -2.73 5.59
C ASP A 91 2.10 -1.50 4.82
N ASN A 92 0.78 -1.23 4.84
CA ASN A 92 0.19 -0.15 4.06
C ASN A 92 -1.08 0.42 4.73
N LEU A 93 -0.96 1.67 5.18
CA LEU A 93 -2.03 2.47 5.78
C LEU A 93 -2.45 3.66 4.92
N LEU A 94 -1.98 3.78 3.67
CA LEU A 94 -2.26 4.92 2.80
C LEU A 94 -3.77 5.15 2.64
N LEU A 95 -4.53 4.09 2.37
CA LEU A 95 -5.98 4.21 2.22
C LEU A 95 -6.68 4.65 3.51
N LEU A 96 -6.25 4.09 4.65
CA LEU A 96 -6.80 4.44 5.96
C LEU A 96 -6.60 5.94 6.25
N GLN A 97 -5.39 6.45 6.03
CA GLN A 97 -5.10 7.87 6.22
C GLN A 97 -5.79 8.75 5.19
N ALA A 98 -5.93 8.32 3.94
CA ALA A 98 -6.68 9.05 2.92
C ALA A 98 -8.14 9.26 3.37
N PHE A 99 -8.76 8.22 3.92
CA PHE A 99 -10.10 8.34 4.49
C PHE A 99 -10.16 9.33 5.65
N MET A 100 -9.24 9.23 6.62
CA MET A 100 -9.23 10.15 7.76
C MET A 100 -9.02 11.60 7.31
N TRP A 101 -8.13 11.81 6.35
CA TRP A 101 -7.87 13.12 5.74
C TRP A 101 -9.12 13.70 5.07
N HIS A 102 -9.79 12.94 4.20
CA HIS A 102 -10.98 13.42 3.49
C HIS A 102 -12.21 13.60 4.38
N MET A 103 -12.24 12.99 5.56
CA MET A 103 -13.26 13.24 6.58
C MET A 103 -12.93 14.44 7.50
N ASP A 104 -11.78 15.10 7.30
CA ASP A 104 -11.23 16.13 8.18
C ASP A 104 -10.98 15.64 9.63
N ARG A 105 -10.63 14.36 9.77
CA ARG A 105 -10.30 13.70 11.05
C ARG A 105 -8.80 13.62 11.26
N LYS A 106 -8.18 14.79 11.43
CA LYS A 106 -6.73 14.94 11.64
C LYS A 106 -6.24 14.16 12.86
N ASP A 107 -7.07 14.03 13.89
CA ASP A 107 -6.81 13.23 15.09
C ASP A 107 -6.61 11.75 14.76
N LEU A 108 -7.48 11.18 13.91
CA LEU A 108 -7.40 9.77 13.50
C LEU A 108 -6.31 9.54 12.46
N HIS A 109 -6.07 10.52 11.58
CA HIS A 109 -4.96 10.52 10.65
C HIS A 109 -3.62 10.42 11.39
N GLU A 110 -3.42 11.25 12.42
CA GLU A 110 -2.19 11.25 13.22
C GLU A 110 -2.02 9.94 13.99
N LYS A 111 -3.11 9.39 14.55
CA LYS A 111 -3.07 8.09 15.22
C LYS A 111 -2.59 6.95 14.30
N ALA A 112 -3.01 6.97 13.04
CA ALA A 112 -2.51 6.02 12.04
C ALA A 112 -1.03 6.27 11.69
N ALA A 113 -0.59 7.53 11.63
CA ALA A 113 0.81 7.89 11.41
C ALA A 113 1.70 7.45 12.57
N ASP A 114 1.27 7.68 13.81
CA ASP A 114 1.95 7.25 15.04
C ASP A 114 2.16 5.74 15.06
N TYR A 115 1.12 4.98 14.70
CA TYR A 115 1.24 3.53 14.55
C TYR A 115 2.30 3.15 13.51
N ALA A 116 2.26 3.76 12.32
CA ALA A 116 3.20 3.45 11.25
C ALA A 116 4.65 3.76 11.65
N ARG A 117 4.87 4.91 12.33
CA ARG A 117 6.17 5.30 12.90
C ARG A 117 6.67 4.31 13.93
N ARG A 118 5.80 3.77 14.79
CA ARG A 118 6.16 2.78 15.82
C ARG A 118 6.53 1.43 15.23
N VAL A 119 5.80 0.98 14.21
CA VAL A 119 6.07 -0.30 13.53
C VAL A 119 7.31 -0.18 12.64
N GLY A 120 7.63 1.02 12.13
CA GLY A 120 8.84 1.35 11.38
C GLY A 120 8.78 0.95 9.90
N ASP A 121 8.06 -0.12 9.57
CA ASP A 121 8.04 -0.69 8.23
C ASP A 121 6.72 -0.50 7.44
N THR A 122 5.81 0.31 7.97
CA THR A 122 4.51 0.59 7.36
C THR A 122 4.58 1.76 6.38
N LEU A 123 3.97 1.62 5.20
CA LEU A 123 3.78 2.73 4.26
C LEU A 123 2.59 3.60 4.69
N TYR A 124 2.83 4.90 4.83
CA TYR A 124 1.85 5.88 5.32
C TYR A 124 2.17 7.27 4.73
N PHE A 125 1.24 8.22 4.83
CA PHE A 125 1.42 9.60 4.41
C PHE A 125 2.22 10.41 5.41
N TYR A 126 3.23 11.10 4.91
CA TYR A 126 3.99 12.11 5.62
C TYR A 126 4.60 13.08 4.62
N ALA A 127 4.58 14.36 4.97
CA ALA A 127 5.23 15.39 4.16
C ALA A 127 6.75 15.25 4.27
N PRO A 128 7.49 15.52 3.18
CA PRO A 128 8.93 15.67 3.27
C PRO A 128 9.29 16.86 4.16
N LYS A 129 10.52 16.84 4.70
CA LYS A 129 11.07 18.03 5.38
C LYS A 129 11.07 19.21 4.40
N ASP A 130 10.92 20.44 4.90
CA ASP A 130 10.87 21.63 4.05
C ASP A 130 12.14 21.78 3.18
N SER A 131 13.30 21.40 3.73
CA SER A 131 14.59 21.41 3.04
C SER A 131 15.22 20.01 3.00
N PRO A 132 15.79 19.60 1.85
CA PRO A 132 16.62 18.40 1.78
C PRO A 132 17.91 18.57 2.60
N GLU A 133 18.60 17.46 2.84
CA GLU A 133 19.95 17.48 3.42
C GLU A 133 20.96 18.10 2.45
N ASP A 134 22.08 18.62 2.99
CA ASP A 134 23.08 19.32 2.19
C ASP A 134 23.68 18.43 1.10
N GLY A 135 23.78 18.95 -0.13
CA GLY A 135 24.16 18.19 -1.32
C GLY A 135 23.06 17.30 -1.93
N PHE A 136 21.84 17.33 -1.41
CA PHE A 136 20.70 16.59 -1.96
C PHE A 136 19.57 17.51 -2.46
N LYS A 137 18.74 16.96 -3.34
CA LYS A 137 17.50 17.60 -3.81
C LYS A 137 16.30 16.69 -3.64
N HIS A 138 15.14 17.30 -3.42
CA HIS A 138 13.86 16.62 -3.47
C HIS A 138 13.40 16.46 -4.92
N ILE A 139 13.09 15.21 -5.25
CA ILE A 139 12.59 14.80 -6.55
C ILE A 139 11.25 14.11 -6.34
N GLN A 140 10.19 14.68 -6.90
CA GLN A 140 8.84 14.14 -6.71
C GLN A 140 8.44 13.28 -7.89
N PHE A 141 8.09 12.04 -7.62
CA PHE A 141 7.55 11.09 -8.57
C PHE A 141 6.04 11.01 -8.37
N HIS A 142 5.29 11.38 -9.39
CA HIS A 142 3.85 11.22 -9.40
C HIS A 142 3.52 9.84 -9.95
N VAL A 143 3.11 8.94 -9.05
CA VAL A 143 2.74 7.57 -9.37
C VAL A 143 1.24 7.51 -9.66
N GLU A 144 0.91 7.21 -10.90
CA GLU A 144 -0.44 6.86 -11.34
C GLU A 144 -0.78 5.45 -10.84
N GLY A 145 -1.73 5.34 -9.94
CA GLY A 145 -2.08 4.06 -9.36
C GLY A 145 -3.29 4.16 -8.44
N ASN A 146 -3.89 3.00 -8.15
CA ASN A 146 -4.91 2.92 -7.13
C ASN A 146 -4.22 2.71 -5.78
N LEU A 147 -4.45 3.62 -4.82
CA LEU A 147 -3.80 3.62 -3.50
C LEU A 147 -4.02 2.31 -2.73
N ASP A 148 -5.10 1.60 -3.03
CA ASP A 148 -5.45 0.30 -2.45
C ASP A 148 -4.51 -0.85 -2.88
N ARG A 149 -3.77 -0.68 -3.98
CA ARG A 149 -2.89 -1.70 -4.55
C ARG A 149 -1.43 -1.32 -4.51
N PHE A 150 -1.12 -0.03 -4.34
CA PHE A 150 0.25 0.43 -4.24
C PHE A 150 0.83 -0.05 -2.91
N GLN A 151 1.79 -0.96 -2.96
CA GLN A 151 2.44 -1.53 -1.78
C GLN A 151 3.84 -0.98 -1.61
N ARG A 152 4.43 -1.20 -0.43
CA ARG A 152 5.84 -0.86 -0.18
C ARG A 152 6.78 -1.52 -1.19
N ARG A 153 6.45 -2.73 -1.65
CA ARG A 153 7.23 -3.41 -2.70
C ARG A 153 7.31 -2.61 -4.00
N ASP A 154 6.22 -1.94 -4.39
CA ASP A 154 6.20 -1.09 -5.58
C ASP A 154 7.08 0.16 -5.40
N LEU A 155 7.04 0.76 -4.20
CA LEU A 155 7.92 1.87 -3.82
C LEU A 155 9.39 1.46 -3.89
N GLU A 156 9.74 0.33 -3.29
CA GLU A 156 11.10 -0.19 -3.27
C GLU A 156 11.58 -0.59 -4.67
N ALA A 157 10.69 -1.11 -5.52
CA ALA A 157 10.99 -1.40 -6.93
C ALA A 157 11.27 -0.12 -7.72
N LEU A 158 10.48 0.94 -7.51
CA LEU A 158 10.75 2.24 -8.11
C LEU A 158 12.09 2.80 -7.62
N ARG A 159 12.34 2.77 -6.30
CA ARG A 159 13.59 3.24 -5.69
C ARG A 159 14.81 2.50 -6.27
N ALA A 160 14.76 1.17 -6.32
CA ALA A 160 15.81 0.34 -6.89
C ALA A 160 16.04 0.62 -8.38
N THR A 161 14.96 0.87 -9.13
CA THR A 161 15.07 1.20 -10.56
C THR A 161 15.73 2.55 -10.75
N VAL A 162 15.33 3.59 -10.01
CA VAL A 162 15.99 4.91 -10.06
C VAL A 162 17.47 4.79 -9.70
N ALA A 163 17.83 4.00 -8.68
CA ALA A 163 19.24 3.81 -8.29
C ALA A 163 20.06 3.16 -9.40
N ARG A 164 19.52 2.11 -10.02
CA ARG A 164 20.14 1.44 -11.17
C ARG A 164 20.33 2.37 -12.36
N LEU A 165 19.34 3.22 -12.65
CA LEU A 165 19.41 4.18 -13.77
C LEU A 165 20.48 5.25 -13.54
N LEU A 166 20.70 5.63 -12.28
CA LEU A 166 21.69 6.63 -11.89
C LEU A 166 23.06 6.05 -11.53
N PHE A 167 23.22 4.72 -11.61
CA PHE A 167 24.45 4.02 -11.21
C PHE A 167 24.88 4.32 -9.77
N VAL A 168 23.91 4.55 -8.89
CA VAL A 168 24.16 4.74 -7.46
C VAL A 168 23.62 3.54 -6.67
N PRO A 169 24.24 3.18 -5.54
CA PRO A 169 23.65 2.21 -4.64
C PRO A 169 22.27 2.68 -4.15
N GLN A 170 21.34 1.75 -3.92
CA GLN A 170 19.95 2.08 -3.57
C GLN A 170 19.85 2.88 -2.27
N GLU A 171 20.79 2.68 -1.34
CA GLU A 171 20.92 3.42 -0.09
C GLU A 171 21.22 4.92 -0.26
N PHE A 172 21.60 5.37 -1.46
CA PHE A 172 21.78 6.80 -1.78
C PHE A 172 20.50 7.48 -2.28
N ILE A 173 19.38 6.75 -2.35
CA ILE A 173 18.06 7.30 -2.68
C ILE A 173 17.17 7.16 -1.45
N PHE A 174 16.93 8.28 -0.77
CA PHE A 174 16.15 8.28 0.46
C PHE A 174 14.68 8.60 0.17
N LEU A 175 13.76 7.84 0.75
CA LEU A 175 12.34 8.21 0.73
C LEU A 175 12.12 9.35 1.75
N SER A 176 11.92 10.56 1.23
CA SER A 176 11.74 11.78 2.03
C SER A 176 10.26 12.07 2.32
N GLY A 177 9.33 11.67 1.46
CA GLY A 177 7.90 11.92 1.68
C GLY A 177 6.98 11.04 0.85
N VAL A 178 5.78 10.83 1.36
CA VAL A 178 4.68 10.12 0.69
C VAL A 178 3.42 10.96 0.89
N GLU A 179 2.91 11.54 -0.18
CA GLU A 179 1.84 12.54 -0.11
C GLU A 179 0.63 12.12 -0.95
N PRO A 180 -0.60 12.29 -0.44
CA PRO A 180 -1.80 12.10 -1.23
C PRO A 180 -1.99 13.28 -2.19
N SER A 181 -2.32 13.00 -3.44
CA SER A 181 -2.83 14.00 -4.39
C SER A 181 -4.12 13.46 -5.06
N GLN A 182 -4.39 13.83 -6.31
CA GLN A 182 -5.31 13.04 -7.15
C GLN A 182 -4.77 11.63 -7.46
N SER A 183 -3.53 11.36 -7.05
CA SER A 183 -2.76 10.13 -7.17
C SER A 183 -1.85 9.96 -5.93
N LEU A 184 -0.72 9.24 -6.06
CA LEU A 184 0.33 9.18 -5.05
C LEU A 184 1.56 9.99 -5.48
N THR A 185 2.06 10.87 -4.61
CA THR A 185 3.33 11.56 -4.83
C THR A 185 4.39 10.99 -3.88
N LEU A 186 5.47 10.48 -4.45
CA LEU A 186 6.63 9.99 -3.72
C LEU A 186 7.75 11.02 -3.85
N THR A 187 8.26 11.52 -2.74
CA THR A 187 9.40 12.44 -2.72
C THR A 187 10.64 11.66 -2.35
N PHE A 188 11.58 11.54 -3.29
CA PHE A 188 12.91 11.01 -3.03
C PHE A 188 13.90 12.15 -2.83
N MET A 189 14.85 11.95 -1.92
CA MET A 189 16.02 12.80 -1.76
C MET A 189 17.20 12.13 -2.47
N ILE A 190 17.75 12.81 -3.47
CA ILE A 190 18.78 12.31 -4.38
C ILE A 190 19.92 13.33 -4.44
N HIS A 191 21.17 12.87 -4.49
CA HIS A 191 22.34 13.74 -4.56
C HIS A 191 22.25 14.67 -5.78
N GLU A 192 22.60 15.95 -5.62
CA GLU A 192 22.36 16.99 -6.62
C GLU A 192 23.01 16.70 -7.99
N HIS A 193 24.17 16.05 -8.00
CA HIS A 193 24.86 15.63 -9.23
C HIS A 193 24.09 14.61 -10.06
N CYS A 194 23.18 13.84 -9.45
CA CYS A 194 22.39 12.84 -10.16
C CYS A 194 21.08 13.40 -10.72
N VAL A 195 20.73 14.65 -10.39
CA VAL A 195 19.44 15.25 -10.76
C VAL A 195 19.32 15.52 -12.24
N ASN A 196 20.37 16.06 -12.88
CA ASN A 196 20.36 16.29 -14.32
C ASN A 196 20.35 14.98 -15.12
N PRO A 197 21.21 13.98 -14.82
CA PRO A 197 21.10 12.65 -15.44
C PRO A 197 19.71 12.04 -15.28
N LEU A 198 19.09 12.14 -14.11
CA LEU A 198 17.73 11.64 -13.89
C LEU A 198 16.70 12.32 -14.80
N ARG A 199 16.81 13.63 -15.00
CA ARG A 199 15.91 14.39 -15.86
C ARG A 199 16.06 13.98 -17.33
N GLU A 200 17.29 13.80 -17.79
CA GLU A 200 17.59 13.33 -19.14
C GLU A 200 17.03 11.92 -19.35
N LEU A 201 17.30 11.00 -18.43
CA LEU A 201 16.78 9.63 -18.47
C LEU A 201 15.26 9.59 -18.44
N PHE A 202 14.61 10.42 -17.61
CA PHE A 202 13.17 10.52 -17.60
C PHE A 202 12.61 11.02 -18.93
N HIS A 203 13.33 11.92 -19.61
CA HIS A 203 12.93 12.43 -20.91
C HIS A 203 13.08 11.38 -22.02
N GLU A 204 14.19 10.65 -22.02
CA GLU A 204 14.52 9.65 -23.05
C GLU A 204 13.71 8.36 -22.87
N HIS A 205 13.39 7.99 -21.63
CA HIS A 205 12.80 6.68 -21.30
C HIS A 205 11.44 6.79 -20.60
N LYS A 206 10.63 7.77 -21.02
CA LYS A 206 9.27 8.01 -20.49
C LYS A 206 8.42 6.75 -20.41
N ASP A 207 8.52 5.86 -21.39
CA ASP A 207 7.74 4.63 -21.43
C ASP A 207 8.17 3.64 -20.34
N SER A 208 9.46 3.56 -20.03
CA SER A 208 9.96 2.72 -18.92
C SER A 208 9.45 3.24 -17.58
N PHE A 209 9.49 4.56 -17.35
CA PHE A 209 8.92 5.17 -16.15
C PHE A 209 7.39 4.97 -16.07
N PHE A 210 6.68 5.07 -17.19
CA PHE A 210 5.25 4.82 -17.25
C PHE A 210 4.90 3.36 -16.90
N GLN A 211 5.70 2.38 -17.34
CA GLN A 211 5.52 0.97 -16.95
C GLN A 211 5.71 0.72 -15.45
N LEU A 212 6.49 1.58 -14.77
CA LEU A 212 6.63 1.59 -13.31
C LEU A 212 5.50 2.38 -12.62
N GLY A 213 4.52 2.86 -13.37
CA GLY A 213 3.42 3.68 -12.87
C GLY A 213 3.76 5.15 -12.67
N VAL A 214 4.93 5.64 -13.09
CA VAL A 214 5.29 7.05 -12.94
C VAL A 214 4.77 7.85 -14.14
N GLY A 215 3.77 8.71 -13.91
CA GLY A 215 3.18 9.57 -14.95
C GLY A 215 3.86 10.93 -15.08
N SER A 216 4.47 11.43 -14.01
CA SER A 216 5.25 12.67 -14.05
C SER A 216 6.34 12.75 -12.98
N LEU A 217 7.30 13.63 -13.23
CA LEU A 217 8.43 13.94 -12.37
C LEU A 217 8.43 15.44 -12.08
N THR A 218 8.67 15.86 -10.85
CA THR A 218 8.89 17.27 -10.48
C THR A 218 10.29 17.44 -9.89
N VAL A 219 11.04 18.40 -10.42
CA VAL A 219 12.39 18.76 -9.96
C VAL A 219 12.47 20.27 -9.84
N ASP A 220 12.79 20.79 -8.65
CA ASP A 220 12.91 22.25 -8.40
C ASP A 220 11.67 23.04 -8.90
N GLY A 221 10.46 22.48 -8.75
CA GLY A 221 9.21 23.08 -9.22
C GLY A 221 8.93 22.93 -10.72
N HIS A 222 9.86 22.36 -11.50
CA HIS A 222 9.65 22.05 -12.91
C HIS A 222 8.98 20.68 -13.07
N HIS A 223 7.86 20.64 -13.78
CA HIS A 223 7.09 19.42 -14.04
C HIS A 223 7.42 18.81 -15.42
N TYR A 224 7.77 17.52 -15.42
CA TYR A 224 8.02 16.71 -16.61
C TYR A 224 6.96 15.61 -16.70
N LYS A 225 6.22 15.55 -17.81
CA LYS A 225 5.15 14.58 -18.02
C LYS A 225 5.51 13.53 -19.07
N THR A 226 5.01 12.31 -18.88
CA THR A 226 4.98 11.29 -19.93
C THR A 226 3.85 11.61 -20.92
N ASN A 227 4.12 11.61 -22.22
CA ASN A 227 3.14 12.07 -23.23
C ASN A 227 2.11 10.99 -23.65
N ASN A 228 2.08 9.83 -22.98
CA ASN A 228 1.29 8.71 -23.46
C ASN A 228 -0.16 8.75 -22.95
N LEU A 229 -1.01 9.49 -23.67
CA LEU A 229 -2.47 9.53 -23.49
C LEU A 229 -3.20 8.25 -23.98
N ALA A 230 -2.51 7.32 -24.66
CA ALA A 230 -3.16 6.25 -25.42
C ALA A 230 -3.16 4.85 -24.77
N ALA A 231 -2.42 4.61 -23.68
CA ALA A 231 -2.31 3.30 -23.05
C ALA A 231 -2.92 3.26 -21.65
N ARG A 232 -4.20 3.61 -21.51
CA ARG A 232 -5.00 3.25 -20.32
C ARG A 232 -5.24 1.74 -20.29
N ARG A 233 -4.22 0.94 -20.02
CA ARG A 233 -4.43 -0.42 -19.51
C ARG A 233 -4.45 -0.38 -17.99
N ALA A 234 -5.48 -1.00 -17.45
CA ALA A 234 -5.77 -1.07 -16.04
C ALA A 234 -4.57 -1.65 -15.27
N SER A 235 -4.14 -0.92 -14.24
CA SER A 235 -3.54 -1.48 -13.01
C SER A 235 -2.65 -2.70 -13.25
N ALA A 236 -1.40 -2.47 -13.65
CA ALA A 236 -0.35 -3.45 -13.44
C ALA A 236 0.43 -3.04 -12.18
N PRO A 237 0.76 -3.97 -11.26
CA PRO A 237 1.82 -3.72 -10.27
C PRO A 237 3.10 -3.44 -11.04
N ALA A 238 4.04 -2.69 -10.44
CA ALA A 238 5.30 -2.30 -11.08
C ALA A 238 5.87 -3.50 -11.85
N GLY A 239 5.73 -3.48 -13.18
CA GLY A 239 6.29 -4.53 -14.01
C GLY A 239 7.79 -4.45 -13.82
N HIS A 240 8.44 -5.58 -13.53
CA HIS A 240 9.90 -5.63 -13.63
C HIS A 240 10.25 -5.15 -15.03
N ALA A 241 10.80 -3.94 -15.16
CA ALA A 241 11.49 -3.54 -16.37
C ALA A 241 12.41 -4.70 -16.73
N THR A 242 12.24 -5.24 -17.93
CA THR A 242 12.94 -6.47 -18.28
C THR A 242 14.43 -6.24 -18.15
N GLU A 243 15.18 -7.24 -17.71
CA GLU A 243 16.64 -7.13 -17.57
C GLU A 243 17.29 -6.62 -18.87
N ARG A 244 16.68 -6.94 -20.02
CA ARG A 244 17.02 -6.43 -21.34
C ARG A 244 16.81 -4.93 -21.50
N GLU A 245 15.67 -4.38 -21.09
CA GLU A 245 15.42 -2.93 -21.13
C GLU A 245 16.42 -2.21 -20.22
N LEU A 246 16.66 -2.72 -19.02
CA LEU A 246 17.66 -2.16 -18.11
C LEU A 246 19.10 -2.27 -18.67
N GLN A 247 19.42 -3.33 -19.43
CA GLN A 247 20.70 -3.47 -20.12
C GLN A 247 20.85 -2.55 -21.34
N GLU A 248 19.76 -2.22 -22.04
CA GLU A 248 19.78 -1.24 -23.14
C GLU A 248 20.02 0.17 -22.60
N LEU A 249 19.37 0.53 -21.49
CA LEU A 249 19.62 1.76 -20.74
C LEU A 249 21.08 1.83 -20.26
N PHE A 250 21.60 0.72 -19.73
CA PHE A 250 23.00 0.59 -19.30
C PHE A 250 24.00 0.85 -20.44
N LYS A 251 23.78 0.26 -21.63
CA LYS A 251 24.67 0.44 -22.79
C LYS A 251 24.64 1.86 -23.36
N GLN A 252 23.55 2.60 -23.15
CA GLN A 252 23.39 3.95 -23.67
C GLN A 252 23.98 4.99 -22.72
N ASN A 253 23.80 4.85 -21.40
CA ASN A 253 24.41 5.74 -20.41
C ASN A 253 25.94 5.69 -20.42
N LEU A 254 26.56 4.52 -20.63
CA LEU A 254 28.01 4.40 -20.83
C LEU A 254 28.55 5.22 -22.01
N ARG A 255 27.69 5.61 -22.96
CA ARG A 255 28.09 6.51 -24.07
C ARG A 255 28.09 7.97 -23.64
N LEU A 256 27.24 8.36 -22.68
CA LEU A 256 27.19 9.72 -22.14
C LEU A 256 28.42 10.02 -21.26
N GLU A 257 29.04 9.01 -20.63
CA GLU A 257 30.30 9.16 -19.88
C GLU A 257 31.55 9.30 -20.77
N SER A 258 31.41 9.11 -22.08
CA SER A 258 32.54 9.18 -23.04
C SER A 258 32.68 10.53 -23.75
N TRP A 259 32.00 11.56 -23.25
CA TRP A 259 32.02 12.94 -23.76
C TRP A 259 32.48 13.93 -22.70
#